data_AF-A0A843VQD5-F1
#
_entry.id   AF-A0A843VQD5-F1
#
_cell.length_a   1.000
_cell.length_b   1.000
_cell.length_c   1.000
_cell.angle_alpha   90.00
_cell.angle_beta   90.00
_cell.angle_gamma   90.00
#
_symmetry.space_group_name_H-M   'P 1'
#
loop_
_entity.id
_entity.type
_entity.pdbx_description
1 polymer ?
#
loop_
_entity_poly.entity_id
_entity_poly.type
_entity_poly.pdbx_seq_one_letter_code
_entity_poly.pdbx_strand_id
1 'polypeptide(L)'
;MTCYCLGRRRSYPAFPTLSQAYSRGLAGSNPFTARVMAVTSAAVLPTASPSEGGEVVRGIAGDADDGAEMAAEMMGSSPPGAVLPPAVGTLHPPEGGDSASLPFDTQAVSGGLPPPSSSEAPLEGPFLFPEHGISWPDAPQRGQARGVEGMLDLFTVSAHTVMEEGSPPSVDAVRDFLERSTVAYHLMGYPRDPWMAAVDSLWSEVRRRHQEAARHKIQELTTEIALAEQRFEALRSRRGGVVSRVESLRASHSGCHADIAALRRTLEEVSSRLAEREAASLGLAEGVAAAEAELTAVERECADSQAALSALQASLADSQRGGVS
;
A
#
# COMPACT_ATOMS: atom_id res chain seq x y z
N MET A 1 -38.40 -65.59 27.13
CA MET A 1 -36.94 -65.67 27.26
C MET A 1 -36.40 -66.30 26.00
N THR A 2 -36.00 -65.46 25.05
CA THR A 2 -35.69 -65.83 23.67
C THR A 2 -34.18 -65.82 23.49
N CYS A 3 -33.60 -66.99 23.25
CA CYS A 3 -32.20 -67.17 22.84
C CYS A 3 -32.00 -66.65 21.41
N TYR A 4 -31.01 -65.77 21.21
CA TYR A 4 -30.48 -65.44 19.90
C TYR A 4 -29.05 -65.98 19.78
N CYS A 5 -28.90 -66.99 18.94
CA CYS A 5 -27.61 -67.42 18.39
C CYS A 5 -27.31 -66.58 17.15
N LEU A 6 -26.23 -65.81 17.14
CA LEU A 6 -25.62 -65.28 15.93
C LEU A 6 -24.14 -65.67 15.90
N GLY A 7 -23.85 -66.71 15.12
CA GLY A 7 -22.50 -67.07 14.73
C GLY A 7 -21.98 -66.10 13.66
N ARG A 8 -20.83 -65.48 13.92
CA ARG A 8 -19.94 -64.92 12.90
C ARG A 8 -18.55 -65.53 13.10
N ARG A 9 -18.23 -66.55 12.31
CA ARG A 9 -16.83 -66.96 12.08
C ARG A 9 -16.20 -65.88 11.19
N ARG A 10 -15.36 -65.02 11.76
CA ARG A 10 -14.42 -64.21 10.98
C ARG A 10 -13.29 -65.15 10.55
N SER A 11 -13.21 -65.41 9.24
CA SER A 11 -12.04 -66.00 8.62
C SER A 11 -10.94 -64.93 8.61
N TYR A 12 -9.84 -65.18 9.30
CA TYR A 12 -8.64 -64.34 9.19
C TYR A 12 -7.93 -64.68 7.88
N PRO A 13 -7.54 -63.70 7.05
CA PRO A 13 -6.60 -63.98 5.97
C PRO A 13 -5.27 -64.43 6.57
N ALA A 14 -4.69 -65.49 6.02
CA ALA A 14 -3.39 -66.00 6.42
C ALA A 14 -2.34 -64.88 6.31
N PHE A 15 -1.60 -64.66 7.40
CA PHE A 15 -0.43 -63.79 7.37
C PHE A 15 0.60 -64.36 6.39
N PRO A 16 1.12 -63.57 5.43
CA PRO A 16 2.28 -64.01 4.65
C PRO A 16 3.47 -64.14 5.60
N THR A 17 4.21 -65.23 5.46
CA THR A 17 5.48 -65.42 6.17
C THR A 17 6.45 -64.30 5.80
N LEU A 18 7.29 -63.87 6.76
CA LEU A 18 8.29 -62.79 6.62
C LEU A 18 9.17 -62.90 5.36
N SER A 19 9.31 -64.10 4.79
CA SER A 19 10.02 -64.33 3.53
C SER A 19 9.31 -63.73 2.30
N GLN A 20 7.97 -63.65 2.27
CA GLN A 20 7.21 -63.14 1.13
C GLN A 20 7.07 -61.61 1.11
N ALA A 21 7.20 -60.95 2.26
CA ALA A 21 7.24 -59.48 2.33
C ALA A 21 8.58 -58.92 1.84
N TYR A 22 9.67 -59.66 2.02
CA TYR A 22 11.01 -59.24 1.59
C TYR A 22 11.18 -59.23 0.06
N SER A 23 10.50 -60.12 -0.66
CA SER A 23 10.62 -60.21 -2.13
C SER A 23 9.79 -59.16 -2.88
N ARG A 24 8.76 -58.56 -2.26
CA ARG A 24 7.93 -57.53 -2.89
C ARG A 24 8.38 -56.09 -2.59
N GLY A 25 9.26 -55.88 -1.61
CA GLY A 25 9.81 -54.57 -1.26
C GLY A 25 10.95 -54.06 -2.15
N LEU A 26 11.51 -54.91 -3.02
CA LEU A 26 12.68 -54.56 -3.86
C LEU A 26 12.33 -53.94 -5.22
N ALA A 27 11.04 -53.81 -5.57
CA ALA A 27 10.60 -53.18 -6.82
C ALA A 27 10.22 -51.70 -6.68
N GLY A 28 10.24 -51.14 -5.47
CA GLY A 28 10.00 -49.72 -5.20
C GLY A 28 11.27 -49.06 -4.68
N SER A 29 12.06 -48.48 -5.58
CA SER A 29 13.30 -47.77 -5.29
C SER A 29 13.11 -46.70 -4.21
N ASN A 30 13.66 -46.93 -3.03
CA ASN A 30 13.89 -45.85 -2.06
C ASN A 30 15.16 -45.11 -2.51
N PRO A 31 15.10 -43.79 -2.85
CA PRO A 31 16.25 -43.04 -3.37
C PRO A 31 17.44 -42.95 -2.39
N PHE A 32 17.24 -43.33 -1.13
CA PHE A 32 18.26 -43.34 -0.10
C PHE A 32 19.33 -44.43 -0.32
N THR A 33 18.94 -45.64 -0.76
CA THR A 33 19.88 -46.76 -0.96
C THR A 33 20.77 -46.57 -2.19
N ALA A 34 20.27 -45.86 -3.21
CA ALA A 34 21.02 -45.57 -4.42
C ALA A 34 22.10 -44.50 -4.21
N ARG A 35 21.89 -43.53 -3.31
CA ARG A 35 22.87 -42.47 -3.02
C ARG A 35 24.05 -42.95 -2.17
N VAL A 36 23.83 -43.85 -1.22
CA VAL A 36 24.90 -44.39 -0.37
C VAL A 36 25.88 -45.27 -1.17
N MET A 37 25.39 -46.01 -2.18
CA MET A 37 26.26 -46.78 -3.08
C MET A 37 27.04 -45.91 -4.09
N ALA A 38 26.54 -44.72 -4.43
CA ALA A 38 27.20 -43.83 -5.41
C ALA A 38 28.43 -43.11 -4.82
N VAL A 39 28.46 -42.86 -3.50
CA VAL A 39 29.57 -42.16 -2.83
C VAL A 39 30.84 -43.01 -2.73
N THR A 40 30.72 -44.35 -2.79
CA THR A 40 31.88 -45.26 -2.72
C THR A 40 32.56 -45.56 -4.06
N SER A 41 32.03 -45.10 -5.20
CA SER A 41 32.58 -45.43 -6.54
C SER A 41 33.15 -44.26 -7.35
N ALA A 42 33.18 -43.04 -6.82
CA ALA A 42 33.71 -41.88 -7.54
C ALA A 42 35.04 -41.38 -6.96
N ALA A 43 36.07 -42.22 -7.03
CA ALA A 43 37.46 -41.80 -6.98
C ALA A 43 38.17 -42.37 -8.22
N VAL A 44 38.35 -41.51 -9.25
CA VAL A 44 39.37 -41.51 -10.34
C VAL A 44 38.84 -40.62 -11.50
N LEU A 45 39.33 -39.37 -11.52
CA LEU A 45 39.67 -38.38 -12.60
C LEU A 45 39.22 -38.59 -14.09
N PRO A 46 39.38 -37.58 -15.01
CA PRO A 46 39.17 -36.12 -14.94
C PRO A 46 38.48 -35.48 -16.20
N THR A 47 38.11 -34.19 -16.09
CA THR A 47 37.96 -33.10 -17.11
C THR A 47 37.21 -33.31 -18.44
N ALA A 48 36.10 -32.55 -18.64
CA ALA A 48 35.76 -31.90 -19.92
C ALA A 48 34.70 -30.78 -19.72
N SER A 49 34.90 -29.66 -20.42
CA SER A 49 34.13 -28.40 -20.42
C SER A 49 32.71 -28.53 -21.02
N PRO A 50 31.76 -27.61 -20.72
CA PRO A 50 30.44 -27.62 -21.32
C PRO A 50 30.39 -26.82 -22.63
N SER A 51 29.87 -27.47 -23.68
CA SER A 51 29.50 -26.85 -24.95
C SER A 51 28.04 -26.42 -24.93
N GLU A 52 27.82 -25.28 -25.57
CA GLU A 52 26.56 -24.63 -25.95
C GLU A 52 25.55 -25.57 -26.64
N GLY A 53 24.25 -25.26 -26.53
CA GLY A 53 23.28 -25.73 -27.52
C GLY A 53 21.84 -25.86 -27.06
N GLY A 54 21.10 -24.75 -27.09
CA GLY A 54 19.73 -24.67 -27.62
C GLY A 54 18.57 -25.29 -26.84
N GLU A 55 17.69 -24.44 -26.32
CA GLU A 55 16.27 -24.75 -26.32
C GLU A 55 15.43 -23.54 -26.71
N VAL A 56 14.61 -23.78 -27.74
CA VAL A 56 13.69 -22.87 -28.40
C VAL A 56 12.40 -22.83 -27.59
N VAL A 57 12.02 -21.67 -27.07
CA VAL A 57 10.65 -21.43 -26.60
C VAL A 57 10.07 -20.22 -27.33
N ARG A 58 9.14 -20.51 -28.25
CA ARG A 58 8.18 -19.55 -28.80
C ARG A 58 7.06 -19.31 -27.77
N GLY A 59 6.75 -18.03 -27.54
CA GLY A 59 5.49 -17.52 -27.00
C GLY A 59 5.56 -16.00 -27.12
N ILE A 60 4.99 -15.35 -28.14
CA ILE A 60 3.60 -14.90 -28.32
C ILE A 60 3.06 -14.11 -27.11
N ALA A 61 2.61 -12.88 -27.42
CA ALA A 61 1.86 -11.89 -26.63
C ALA A 61 2.72 -10.92 -25.80
N GLY A 62 2.64 -9.60 -25.95
CA GLY A 62 1.75 -8.79 -26.79
C GLY A 62 2.21 -7.33 -26.79
N ASP A 63 1.86 -6.64 -27.87
CA ASP A 63 2.08 -5.21 -28.08
C ASP A 63 1.34 -4.37 -27.03
N ALA A 64 2.08 -3.55 -26.30
CA ALA A 64 1.57 -2.48 -25.46
C ALA A 64 2.61 -1.35 -25.43
N ASP A 65 2.75 -0.62 -26.53
CA ASP A 65 3.66 0.52 -26.60
C ASP A 65 3.20 1.63 -27.55
N ASP A 66 1.95 2.09 -27.40
CA ASP A 66 1.41 3.29 -28.08
C ASP A 66 0.65 4.19 -27.08
N GLY A 67 1.36 4.70 -26.07
CA GLY A 67 0.73 5.54 -25.02
C GLY A 67 1.59 6.67 -24.44
N ALA A 68 2.78 6.94 -24.99
CA ALA A 68 3.75 7.84 -24.37
C ALA A 68 4.08 9.14 -25.15
N GLU A 69 3.38 9.48 -26.24
CA GLU A 69 3.70 10.67 -27.05
C GLU A 69 2.74 11.87 -26.96
N MET A 70 1.71 11.85 -26.10
CA MET A 70 0.74 12.97 -25.99
C MET A 70 0.96 13.91 -24.79
N ALA A 71 2.04 13.74 -24.00
CA ALA A 71 2.28 14.54 -22.80
C ALA A 71 3.33 15.67 -22.96
N ALA A 72 3.95 15.82 -24.14
CA ALA A 72 5.06 16.77 -24.35
C ALA A 72 4.65 18.12 -24.97
N GLU A 73 3.42 18.32 -25.45
CA GLU A 73 3.01 19.55 -26.16
C GLU A 73 2.17 20.56 -25.35
N MET A 74 2.02 20.39 -24.04
CA MET A 74 1.31 21.37 -23.18
C MET A 74 2.24 22.28 -22.33
N MET A 75 3.54 22.33 -22.63
CA MET A 75 4.42 23.36 -22.07
C MET A 75 4.44 24.60 -22.97
N GLY A 76 3.32 25.32 -22.96
CA GLY A 76 3.18 26.63 -23.56
C GLY A 76 4.11 27.64 -22.90
N SER A 77 4.99 28.20 -23.73
CA SER A 77 5.77 29.42 -23.61
C SER A 77 5.30 30.40 -22.52
N SER A 78 6.13 30.60 -21.50
CA SER A 78 6.07 31.78 -20.63
C SER A 78 6.56 33.02 -21.39
N PRO A 79 5.81 34.14 -21.41
CA PRO A 79 6.31 35.40 -21.96
C PRO A 79 7.37 36.04 -21.06
N PRO A 80 8.39 36.72 -21.63
CA PRO A 80 9.37 37.45 -20.84
C PRO A 80 8.82 38.84 -20.48
N GLY A 81 8.93 39.23 -19.22
CA GLY A 81 8.79 40.63 -18.80
C GLY A 81 7.56 40.92 -17.95
N ALA A 82 7.62 40.57 -16.67
CA ALA A 82 6.85 41.24 -15.64
C ALA A 82 7.82 41.88 -14.65
N VAL A 83 7.90 43.20 -14.72
CA VAL A 83 8.61 44.07 -13.77
C VAL A 83 7.88 43.99 -12.43
N LEU A 84 8.56 43.48 -11.40
CA LEU A 84 8.07 43.48 -10.02
C LEU A 84 8.16 44.90 -9.42
N PRO A 85 7.11 45.43 -8.77
CA PRO A 85 7.21 46.61 -7.93
C PRO A 85 7.87 46.29 -6.57
N PRO A 86 8.44 47.30 -5.88
CA PRO A 86 9.21 47.09 -4.66
C PRO A 86 8.34 46.71 -3.46
N ALA A 87 8.88 45.78 -2.68
CA ALA A 87 8.31 45.34 -1.40
C ALA A 87 8.24 46.50 -0.40
N VAL A 88 7.01 46.79 0.06
CA VAL A 88 6.74 47.64 1.22
C VAL A 88 5.82 46.86 2.15
N GLY A 89 6.18 46.78 3.42
CA GLY A 89 5.22 46.51 4.49
C GLY A 89 5.49 45.24 5.29
N THR A 90 6.44 45.34 6.22
CA THR A 90 6.50 44.55 7.45
C THR A 90 5.16 44.65 8.18
N LEU A 91 4.42 43.56 8.30
CA LEU A 91 3.28 43.45 9.21
C LEU A 91 3.54 42.36 10.24
N HIS A 92 3.51 42.81 11.49
CA HIS A 92 3.48 42.07 12.74
C HIS A 92 2.49 40.88 12.72
N PRO A 93 2.80 39.75 13.37
CA PRO A 93 1.79 38.75 13.69
C PRO A 93 0.93 39.25 14.88
N PRO A 94 -0.41 39.06 14.84
CA PRO A 94 -1.21 39.19 16.05
C PRO A 94 -0.96 37.98 16.96
N GLU A 95 -0.52 38.30 18.18
CA GLU A 95 -0.63 37.42 19.34
C GLU A 95 -2.10 37.13 19.67
N GLY A 96 -2.35 35.93 20.19
CA GLY A 96 -3.51 35.65 21.03
C GLY A 96 -4.72 35.11 20.28
N GLY A 97 -5.07 33.84 20.56
CA GLY A 97 -6.31 33.26 20.08
C GLY A 97 -6.40 31.77 20.32
N ASP A 98 -6.51 31.39 21.60
CA ASP A 98 -7.22 30.22 22.12
C ASP A 98 -7.08 28.89 21.37
N SER A 99 -6.14 28.09 21.87
CA SER A 99 -6.17 26.64 21.75
C SER A 99 -7.46 26.10 22.37
N ALA A 100 -8.52 26.03 21.56
CA ALA A 100 -9.68 25.20 21.83
C ALA A 100 -9.20 23.74 21.92
N SER A 101 -8.95 23.32 23.16
CA SER A 101 -8.67 21.95 23.53
C SER A 101 -9.89 21.11 23.18
N LEU A 102 -9.85 20.46 22.02
CA LEU A 102 -10.79 19.39 21.71
C LEU A 102 -10.53 18.24 22.68
N PRO A 103 -11.53 17.74 23.42
CA PRO A 103 -11.39 16.51 24.17
C PRO A 103 -11.49 15.36 23.16
N PHE A 104 -10.39 15.09 22.44
CA PHE A 104 -10.21 13.75 21.94
C PHE A 104 -9.88 12.90 23.15
N ASP A 105 -10.92 12.24 23.66
CA ASP A 105 -10.82 11.04 24.48
C ASP A 105 -9.94 10.04 23.72
N THR A 106 -8.64 10.23 23.88
CA THR A 106 -7.68 9.14 23.88
C THR A 106 -8.04 8.36 25.12
N GLN A 107 -9.04 7.47 25.00
CA GLN A 107 -8.99 6.23 25.74
C GLN A 107 -7.65 5.62 25.39
N ALA A 108 -6.65 5.94 26.21
CA ALA A 108 -5.54 5.09 26.47
C ALA A 108 -6.17 3.75 26.87
N VAL A 109 -6.39 2.91 25.86
CA VAL A 109 -6.34 1.47 26.03
C VAL A 109 -4.89 1.24 26.46
N SER A 110 -4.64 1.48 27.75
CA SER A 110 -3.68 0.75 28.55
C SER A 110 -4.18 -0.69 28.62
N GLY A 111 -4.33 -1.33 27.45
CA GLY A 111 -4.14 -2.74 27.31
C GLY A 111 -2.65 -2.91 27.53
N GLY A 112 -2.25 -2.92 28.81
CA GLY A 112 -1.01 -3.54 29.20
C GLY A 112 -1.09 -4.93 28.61
N LEU A 113 -0.37 -5.12 27.49
CA LEU A 113 -0.04 -6.43 27.00
C LEU A 113 0.45 -7.17 28.24
N PRO A 114 -0.25 -8.24 28.68
CA PRO A 114 0.28 -9.03 29.77
C PRO A 114 1.72 -9.37 29.40
N PRO A 115 2.68 -9.29 30.35
CA PRO A 115 4.04 -9.76 30.08
C PRO A 115 3.89 -11.12 29.39
N PRO A 116 4.65 -11.42 28.32
CA PRO A 116 4.52 -12.69 27.62
C PRO A 116 4.59 -13.76 28.69
N SER A 117 3.45 -14.36 29.00
CA SER A 117 3.37 -15.38 30.02
C SER A 117 4.29 -16.44 29.49
N SER A 118 5.47 -16.55 30.10
CA SER A 118 6.39 -17.67 29.95
C SER A 118 5.73 -18.91 30.56
N SER A 119 4.50 -19.19 30.15
CA SER A 119 3.97 -20.53 30.07
C SER A 119 4.60 -21.12 28.82
N GLU A 120 5.91 -21.36 28.88
CA GLU A 120 6.44 -22.61 28.34
C GLU A 120 5.61 -23.69 29.05
N ALA A 121 4.46 -24.04 28.47
CA ALA A 121 3.85 -25.31 28.78
C ALA A 121 4.97 -26.30 28.48
N PRO A 122 5.46 -27.05 29.49
CA PRO A 122 6.49 -28.00 29.22
C PRO A 122 5.94 -28.92 28.13
N LEU A 123 6.60 -28.94 26.98
CA LEU A 123 6.44 -30.02 26.00
C LEU A 123 7.07 -31.31 26.59
N GLU A 124 6.87 -31.54 27.89
CA GLU A 124 7.05 -32.79 28.59
C GLU A 124 5.74 -33.56 28.43
N GLY A 125 5.39 -33.86 27.18
CA GLY A 125 4.77 -35.16 26.96
C GLY A 125 5.85 -36.16 27.35
N PRO A 126 5.67 -36.98 28.42
CA PRO A 126 6.65 -38.02 28.70
C PRO A 126 6.84 -38.82 27.41
N PHE A 127 8.08 -38.99 26.99
CA PHE A 127 8.42 -39.97 25.97
C PHE A 127 7.99 -41.32 26.55
N LEU A 128 6.74 -41.69 26.30
CA LEU A 128 6.20 -43.00 26.55
C LEU A 128 6.82 -43.89 25.49
N PHE A 129 8.10 -44.21 25.67
CA PHE A 129 8.60 -45.47 25.16
C PHE A 129 7.59 -46.52 25.62
N PRO A 130 7.03 -47.34 24.71
CA PRO A 130 6.06 -48.35 25.11
C PRO A 130 6.66 -49.10 26.31
N GLU A 131 5.93 -49.13 27.44
CA GLU A 131 6.35 -49.76 28.71
C GLU A 131 6.51 -51.30 28.60
N HIS A 132 6.80 -51.80 27.40
CA HIS A 132 7.07 -53.18 27.10
C HIS A 132 8.50 -53.53 27.51
N GLY A 133 8.81 -53.43 28.82
CA GLY A 133 9.87 -54.19 29.50
C GLY A 133 11.21 -54.35 28.78
N ILE A 134 11.67 -53.33 28.05
CA ILE A 134 12.96 -53.37 27.37
C ILE A 134 14.05 -53.21 28.44
N SER A 135 14.56 -54.32 28.96
CA SER A 135 15.64 -54.32 29.96
C SER A 135 16.97 -54.00 29.30
N TRP A 136 17.52 -52.83 29.60
CA TRP A 136 18.86 -52.44 29.15
C TRP A 136 19.93 -53.23 29.90
N PRO A 137 21.04 -53.60 29.24
CA PRO A 137 22.16 -54.22 29.95
C PRO A 137 22.82 -53.20 30.88
N ASP A 138 22.97 -53.56 32.16
CA ASP A 138 23.53 -52.69 33.21
C ASP A 138 25.03 -52.41 33.04
N ALA A 139 25.76 -53.26 32.31
CA ALA A 139 27.20 -53.12 32.11
C ALA A 139 27.64 -53.55 30.71
N PRO A 140 28.60 -52.84 30.08
CA PRO A 140 29.17 -53.24 28.81
C PRO A 140 29.93 -54.55 28.94
N GLN A 141 29.69 -55.49 28.03
CA GLN A 141 30.50 -56.71 27.94
C GLN A 141 31.93 -56.36 27.52
N ARG A 142 32.93 -57.07 28.04
CA ARG A 142 34.36 -56.83 27.71
C ARG A 142 34.55 -56.89 26.19
N GLY A 143 34.90 -55.75 25.59
CA GLY A 143 35.08 -55.60 24.13
C GLY A 143 34.05 -54.71 23.43
N GLN A 144 32.93 -54.36 24.07
CA GLN A 144 31.88 -53.51 23.47
C GLN A 144 32.20 -52.01 23.47
N ALA A 145 33.14 -51.52 24.28
CA ALA A 145 33.42 -50.08 24.41
C ALA A 145 33.74 -49.40 23.07
N ARG A 146 34.55 -50.05 22.22
CA ARG A 146 34.86 -49.54 20.86
C ARG A 146 33.65 -49.58 19.91
N GLY A 147 32.72 -50.50 20.12
CA GLY A 147 31.49 -50.59 19.34
C GLY A 147 30.47 -49.51 19.69
N VAL A 148 30.44 -49.08 20.95
CA VAL A 148 29.57 -48.00 21.44
C VAL A 148 29.97 -46.66 20.81
N GLU A 149 31.26 -46.31 20.86
CA GLU A 149 31.77 -45.05 20.29
C GLU A 149 31.48 -44.95 18.79
N GLY A 150 31.87 -45.97 18.00
CA GLY A 150 31.64 -45.95 16.56
C GLY A 150 30.17 -45.89 16.16
N MET A 151 29.28 -46.40 17.01
CA MET A 151 27.84 -46.32 16.75
C MET A 151 27.23 -44.98 17.19
N LEU A 152 27.73 -44.35 18.25
CA LEU A 152 27.38 -42.97 18.60
C LEU A 152 27.89 -41.98 17.54
N ASP A 153 29.05 -42.24 16.94
CA ASP A 153 29.55 -41.45 15.80
C ASP A 153 28.62 -41.57 14.60
N LEU A 154 28.22 -42.80 14.23
CA LEU A 154 27.26 -43.03 13.14
C LEU A 154 25.90 -42.38 13.44
N PHE A 155 25.45 -42.45 14.68
CA PHE A 155 24.24 -41.74 15.13
C PHE A 155 24.38 -40.24 14.93
N THR A 156 25.50 -39.65 15.35
CA THR A 156 25.75 -38.21 15.24
C THR A 156 25.76 -37.75 13.77
N VAL A 157 26.43 -38.50 12.90
CA VAL A 157 26.43 -38.23 11.45
C VAL A 157 25.02 -38.34 10.87
N SER A 158 24.28 -39.38 11.22
CA SER A 158 22.91 -39.58 10.73
C SER A 158 21.95 -38.52 11.27
N ALA A 159 22.07 -38.15 12.53
CA ALA A 159 21.30 -37.07 13.14
C ALA A 159 21.55 -35.75 12.42
N HIS A 160 22.81 -35.44 12.08
CA HIS A 160 23.15 -34.25 11.30
C HIS A 160 22.41 -34.22 9.96
N THR A 161 22.35 -35.35 9.25
CA THR A 161 21.62 -35.41 7.96
C THR A 161 20.13 -35.14 8.12
N VAL A 162 19.48 -35.69 9.15
CA VAL A 162 18.06 -35.41 9.45
C VAL A 162 17.87 -33.94 9.86
N MET A 163 18.86 -33.35 10.53
CA MET A 163 18.83 -31.97 10.99
C MET A 163 19.06 -30.95 9.87
N GLU A 164 19.62 -31.36 8.73
CA GLU A 164 19.80 -30.53 7.53
C GLU A 164 18.59 -30.60 6.58
N GLU A 165 17.74 -31.62 6.71
CA GLU A 165 16.47 -31.75 5.97
C GLU A 165 15.40 -30.80 6.54
N GLY A 166 15.62 -29.49 6.33
CA GLY A 166 14.70 -28.43 6.73
C GLY A 166 15.27 -27.53 7.83
N SER A 167 14.96 -26.23 7.74
CA SER A 167 15.34 -25.24 8.76
C SER A 167 14.09 -24.48 9.22
N PRO A 168 13.57 -24.74 10.44
CA PRO A 168 14.05 -25.71 11.43
C PRO A 168 13.75 -27.17 11.05
N PRO A 169 14.47 -28.16 11.64
CA PRO A 169 14.28 -29.58 11.33
C PRO A 169 12.91 -30.07 11.79
N SER A 170 12.30 -30.99 11.05
CA SER A 170 10.99 -31.55 11.42
C SER A 170 11.09 -32.39 12.71
N VAL A 171 10.30 -32.03 13.73
CA VAL A 171 10.21 -32.77 15.00
C VAL A 171 9.79 -34.22 14.77
N ASP A 172 8.87 -34.46 13.83
CA ASP A 172 8.42 -35.81 13.48
C ASP A 172 9.54 -36.62 12.82
N ALA A 173 10.33 -36.02 11.92
CA ALA A 173 11.45 -36.69 11.28
C ALA A 173 12.55 -37.08 12.29
N VAL A 174 12.84 -36.19 13.24
CA VAL A 174 13.77 -36.47 14.35
C VAL A 174 13.23 -37.57 15.25
N ARG A 175 11.94 -37.54 15.61
CA ARG A 175 11.30 -38.60 16.41
C ARG A 175 11.42 -39.96 15.72
N ASP A 176 11.04 -40.05 14.45
CA ASP A 176 11.09 -41.28 13.68
C ASP A 176 12.53 -41.82 13.54
N PHE A 177 13.52 -40.92 13.42
CA PHE A 177 14.94 -41.28 13.44
C PHE A 177 15.39 -41.83 14.79
N LEU A 178 14.99 -41.17 15.88
CA LEU A 178 15.30 -41.60 17.25
C LEU A 178 14.68 -42.96 17.57
N GLU A 179 13.45 -43.22 17.16
CA GLU A 179 12.79 -44.50 17.36
C GLU A 179 13.56 -45.64 16.68
N ARG A 180 13.89 -45.49 15.39
CA ARG A 180 14.67 -46.49 14.64
C ARG A 180 16.06 -46.72 15.24
N SER A 181 16.73 -45.64 15.62
CA SER A 181 18.09 -45.68 16.15
C SER A 181 18.13 -46.27 17.56
N THR A 182 17.14 -45.97 18.41
CA THR A 182 17.01 -46.54 19.76
C THR A 182 16.83 -48.06 19.71
N VAL A 183 15.98 -48.55 18.80
CA VAL A 183 15.76 -50.00 18.64
C VAL A 183 17.05 -50.70 18.20
N ALA A 184 17.76 -50.15 17.20
CA ALA A 184 19.03 -50.69 16.76
C ALA A 184 20.08 -50.67 17.89
N TYR A 185 20.13 -49.59 18.67
CA TYR A 185 21.06 -49.44 19.79
C TYR A 185 20.81 -50.45 20.90
N HIS A 186 19.54 -50.64 21.24
CA HIS A 186 19.13 -51.62 22.23
C HIS A 186 19.47 -53.06 21.79
N LEU A 187 19.16 -53.42 20.53
CA LEU A 187 19.42 -54.77 19.99
C LEU A 187 20.90 -55.16 19.99
N MET A 188 21.81 -54.18 19.93
CA MET A 188 23.26 -54.39 20.01
C MET A 188 23.77 -54.61 21.45
N GLY A 189 22.89 -54.52 22.45
CA GLY A 189 23.21 -54.72 23.86
C GLY A 189 24.17 -53.65 24.41
N TYR A 190 24.04 -52.42 23.93
CA TYR A 190 24.85 -51.28 24.39
C TYR A 190 24.24 -50.61 25.63
N PRO A 191 25.08 -49.95 26.47
CA PRO A 191 24.62 -49.34 27.71
C PRO A 191 23.71 -48.13 27.47
N ARG A 192 22.74 -47.93 28.36
CA ARG A 192 21.72 -46.88 28.24
C ARG A 192 22.28 -45.46 28.35
N ASP A 193 23.20 -45.22 29.28
CA ASP A 193 23.58 -43.84 29.64
C ASP A 193 24.23 -43.05 28.51
N PRO A 194 25.20 -43.60 27.74
CA PRO A 194 25.77 -42.88 26.60
C PRO A 194 24.74 -42.60 25.50
N TRP A 195 23.77 -43.49 25.31
CA TRP A 195 22.67 -43.27 24.37
C TRP A 195 21.78 -42.11 24.80
N MET A 196 21.34 -42.09 26.06
CA MET A 196 20.49 -41.03 26.58
C MET A 196 21.18 -39.66 26.50
N ALA A 197 22.48 -39.60 26.81
CA ALA A 197 23.26 -38.36 26.66
C ALA A 197 23.29 -37.86 25.20
N ALA A 198 23.40 -38.76 24.22
CA ALA A 198 23.36 -38.40 22.80
C ALA A 198 21.97 -37.93 22.35
N VAL A 199 20.90 -38.57 22.84
CA VAL A 199 19.51 -38.16 22.58
C VAL A 199 19.21 -36.80 23.17
N ASP A 200 19.63 -36.54 24.41
CA ASP A 200 19.46 -35.26 25.08
C ASP A 200 20.19 -34.14 24.32
N SER A 201 21.42 -34.40 23.89
CA SER A 201 22.20 -33.48 23.06
C SER A 201 21.48 -33.13 21.75
N LEU A 202 20.94 -34.14 21.05
CA LEU A 202 20.16 -33.91 19.83
C LEU A 202 18.91 -33.06 20.10
N TRP A 203 18.16 -33.35 21.18
CA TRP A 203 16.98 -32.58 21.52
C TRP A 203 17.29 -31.15 21.91
N SER A 204 18.38 -30.91 22.64
CA SER A 204 18.86 -29.55 22.93
C SER A 204 19.15 -28.77 21.66
N GLU A 205 19.80 -29.41 20.67
CA GLU A 205 20.11 -28.79 19.39
C GLU A 205 18.84 -28.51 18.55
N VAL A 206 17.89 -29.45 18.48
CA VAL A 206 16.59 -29.25 17.82
C VAL A 206 15.85 -28.06 18.45
N ARG A 207 15.79 -28.01 19.78
CA ARG A 207 15.13 -26.92 20.52
C ARG A 207 15.81 -25.58 20.23
N ARG A 208 17.14 -25.55 20.24
CA ARG A 208 17.93 -24.35 19.93
C ARG A 208 17.61 -23.82 18.53
N ARG A 209 17.62 -24.68 17.50
CA ARG A 209 17.30 -24.27 16.12
C ARG A 209 15.86 -23.75 15.96
N HIS A 210 14.88 -24.38 16.60
CA HIS A 210 13.51 -23.89 16.59
C HIS A 210 13.38 -22.52 17.28
N GLN A 211 14.04 -22.33 18.42
CA GLN A 211 14.08 -21.04 19.11
C GLN A 211 14.73 -19.96 18.26
N GLU A 212 15.83 -20.26 17.57
CA GLU A 212 16.50 -19.33 16.66
C GLU A 212 15.64 -18.97 15.46
N ALA A 213 15.00 -19.96 14.81
CA ALA A 213 14.08 -19.72 13.71
C ALA A 213 12.90 -18.84 14.15
N ALA A 214 12.32 -19.11 15.32
CA ALA A 214 11.26 -18.29 15.88
C ALA A 214 11.73 -16.85 16.18
N ARG A 215 12.92 -16.68 16.78
CA ARG A 215 13.52 -15.37 17.04
C ARG A 215 13.75 -14.59 15.75
N HIS A 216 14.30 -15.23 14.72
CA HIS A 216 14.51 -14.60 13.41
C HIS A 216 13.17 -14.16 12.81
N LYS A 217 12.14 -15.02 12.84
CA LYS A 217 10.82 -14.66 12.31
C LYS A 217 10.17 -13.51 13.08
N ILE A 218 10.32 -13.48 14.41
CA ILE A 218 9.85 -12.35 15.23
C ILE A 218 10.56 -11.07 14.83
N GLN A 219 11.89 -11.10 14.64
CA GLN A 219 12.65 -9.93 14.20
C GLN A 219 12.19 -9.44 12.82
N GLU A 220 12.02 -10.35 11.85
CA GLU A 220 11.50 -10.05 10.52
C GLU A 220 10.11 -9.39 10.58
N LEU A 221 9.17 -9.99 11.32
CA LEU A 221 7.83 -9.41 11.47
C LEU A 221 7.86 -8.06 12.20
N THR A 222 8.77 -7.89 13.17
CA THR A 222 8.94 -6.61 13.88
C THR A 222 9.42 -5.52 12.92
N THR A 223 10.36 -5.81 12.02
CA THR A 223 10.83 -4.83 11.04
C THR A 223 9.76 -4.53 9.99
N GLU A 224 9.00 -5.52 9.54
CA GLU A 224 7.85 -5.33 8.64
C GLU A 224 6.77 -4.44 9.26
N ILE A 225 6.43 -4.65 10.53
CA ILE A 225 5.48 -3.81 11.28
C ILE A 225 5.98 -2.38 11.36
N ALA A 226 7.25 -2.16 11.75
CA ALA A 226 7.82 -0.81 11.84
C ALA A 226 7.79 -0.07 10.48
N LEU A 227 8.08 -0.77 9.38
CA LEU A 227 7.98 -0.20 8.03
C LEU A 227 6.52 0.12 7.64
N ALA A 228 5.57 -0.73 8.03
CA ALA A 228 4.15 -0.49 7.80
C ALA A 228 3.64 0.74 8.57
N GLU A 229 4.04 0.89 9.84
CA GLU A 229 3.73 2.05 10.68
C GLU A 229 4.28 3.35 10.08
N GLN A 230 5.55 3.34 9.63
CA GLN A 230 6.14 4.49 8.96
C GLN A 230 5.37 4.89 7.69
N ARG A 231 4.97 3.91 6.87
CA ARG A 231 4.16 4.15 5.67
C ARG A 231 2.78 4.72 6.02
N PHE A 232 2.16 4.21 7.08
CA PHE A 232 0.87 4.70 7.54
C PHE A 232 0.95 6.16 7.98
N GLU A 233 1.98 6.54 8.73
CA GLU A 233 2.16 7.93 9.17
C GLU A 233 2.44 8.88 8.00
N ALA A 234 3.24 8.45 7.02
CA ALA A 234 3.45 9.21 5.79
C ALA A 234 2.14 9.46 5.02
N LEU A 235 1.29 8.43 4.90
CA LEU A 235 -0.04 8.56 4.28
C LEU A 235 -0.97 9.47 5.09
N ARG A 236 -0.92 9.40 6.42
CA ARG A 236 -1.70 10.26 7.32
C ARG A 236 -1.32 11.73 7.13
N SER A 237 -0.03 12.04 7.08
CA SER A 237 0.49 13.39 6.82
C SER A 237 0.06 13.89 5.43
N ARG A 238 0.22 13.07 4.39
CA ARG A 238 -0.23 13.41 3.02
C ARG A 238 -1.72 13.70 2.96
N ARG A 239 -2.55 12.93 3.67
CA ARG A 239 -3.99 13.18 3.79
C ARG A 239 -4.26 14.55 4.41
N GLY A 240 -3.55 14.92 5.48
CA GLY A 240 -3.66 16.24 6.12
C GLY A 240 -3.35 17.38 5.16
N GLY A 241 -2.29 17.24 4.35
CA GLY A 241 -1.97 18.22 3.30
C GLY A 241 -3.05 18.34 2.22
N VAL A 242 -3.65 17.22 1.80
CA VAL A 242 -4.75 17.23 0.83
C VAL A 242 -5.99 17.92 1.40
N VAL A 243 -6.36 17.63 2.66
CA VAL A 243 -7.51 18.28 3.33
C VAL A 243 -7.32 19.78 3.39
N SER A 244 -6.15 20.25 3.86
CA SER A 244 -5.84 21.68 3.96
C SER A 244 -5.93 22.39 2.59
N ARG A 245 -5.45 21.72 1.53
CA ARG A 245 -5.54 22.25 0.16
C ARG A 245 -6.99 22.32 -0.34
N VAL A 246 -7.82 21.33 -0.04
CA VAL A 246 -9.25 21.33 -0.39
C VAL A 246 -9.98 22.47 0.33
N GLU A 247 -9.67 22.72 1.59
CA GLU A 247 -10.25 23.83 2.35
C GLU A 247 -9.86 25.19 1.78
N SER A 248 -8.58 25.38 1.44
CA SER A 248 -8.09 26.58 0.75
C SER A 248 -8.78 26.81 -0.60
N LEU A 249 -8.91 25.75 -1.42
CA LEU A 249 -9.63 25.83 -2.69
C LEU A 249 -11.11 26.17 -2.51
N ARG A 250 -11.76 25.60 -1.49
CA ARG A 250 -13.17 25.93 -1.17
C ARG A 250 -13.32 27.39 -0.76
N ALA A 251 -12.42 27.92 0.06
CA ALA A 251 -12.43 29.33 0.44
C ALA A 251 -12.23 30.25 -0.78
N SER A 252 -11.24 29.94 -1.63
CA SER A 252 -10.99 30.67 -2.88
C SER A 252 -12.21 30.65 -3.82
N HIS A 253 -12.82 29.48 -4.01
CA HIS A 253 -14.04 29.33 -4.82
C HIS A 253 -15.20 30.18 -4.27
N SER A 254 -15.39 30.21 -2.96
CA SER A 254 -16.39 31.07 -2.33
C SER A 254 -16.11 32.56 -2.54
N GLY A 255 -14.83 32.96 -2.48
CA GLY A 255 -14.39 34.33 -2.79
C GLY A 255 -14.72 34.72 -4.23
N CYS A 256 -14.31 33.89 -5.20
CA CYS A 256 -14.63 34.13 -6.62
C CYS A 256 -16.13 34.22 -6.87
N HIS A 257 -16.95 33.41 -6.21
CA HIS A 257 -18.40 33.48 -6.36
C HIS A 257 -18.97 34.80 -5.81
N ALA A 258 -18.44 35.31 -4.69
CA ALA A 258 -18.81 36.61 -4.15
C ALA A 258 -18.42 37.75 -5.11
N ASP A 259 -17.21 37.70 -5.68
CA ASP A 259 -16.73 38.68 -6.65
C ASP A 259 -17.59 38.70 -7.92
N ILE A 260 -17.94 37.53 -8.46
CA ILE A 260 -18.86 37.42 -9.61
C ILE A 260 -20.21 38.07 -9.28
N ALA A 261 -20.76 37.82 -8.08
CA ALA A 261 -22.01 38.43 -7.68
C ALA A 261 -21.90 39.95 -7.53
N ALA A 262 -20.79 40.47 -7.02
CA ALA A 262 -20.53 41.91 -6.93
C ALA A 262 -20.43 42.53 -8.33
N LEU A 263 -19.65 41.93 -9.24
CA LEU A 263 -19.49 42.40 -10.61
C LEU A 263 -20.83 42.43 -11.35
N ARG A 264 -21.69 41.41 -11.18
CA ARG A 264 -23.04 41.41 -11.78
C ARG A 264 -23.88 42.61 -11.32
N ARG A 265 -23.87 42.94 -10.02
CA ARG A 265 -24.59 44.12 -9.50
C ARG A 265 -24.03 45.41 -10.09
N THR A 266 -22.71 45.54 -10.17
CA THR A 266 -22.10 46.74 -10.77
C THR A 266 -22.44 46.87 -12.26
N LEU A 267 -22.52 45.75 -12.98
CA LEU A 267 -22.93 45.74 -14.38
C LEU A 267 -24.38 46.21 -14.52
N GLU A 268 -25.31 45.69 -13.70
CA GLU A 268 -26.71 46.10 -13.69
C GLU A 268 -26.87 47.60 -13.40
N GLU A 269 -26.13 48.13 -12.41
CA GLU A 269 -26.13 49.56 -12.09
C GLU A 269 -25.62 50.41 -13.26
N VAL A 270 -24.50 50.01 -13.86
CA VAL A 270 -23.92 50.72 -15.02
C VAL A 270 -24.89 50.69 -16.20
N SER A 271 -25.52 49.55 -16.49
CA SER A 271 -26.52 49.42 -17.54
C SER A 271 -27.75 50.30 -17.29
N SER A 272 -28.25 50.37 -16.05
CA SER A 272 -29.37 51.27 -15.69
C SER A 272 -29.00 52.73 -15.92
N ARG A 273 -27.81 53.15 -15.46
CA ARG A 273 -27.32 54.52 -15.65
C ARG A 273 -27.12 54.86 -17.11
N LEU A 274 -26.68 53.91 -17.93
CA LEU A 274 -26.56 54.11 -19.38
C LEU A 274 -27.92 54.37 -20.00
N ALA A 275 -28.94 53.55 -19.69
CA ALA A 275 -30.29 53.73 -20.21
C ALA A 275 -30.92 55.08 -19.79
N GLU A 276 -30.70 55.52 -18.55
CA GLU A 276 -31.11 56.86 -18.08
C GLU A 276 -30.44 57.99 -18.88
N ARG A 277 -29.15 57.84 -19.19
CA ARG A 277 -28.40 58.83 -19.97
C ARG A 277 -28.83 58.87 -21.43
N GLU A 278 -29.13 57.72 -22.03
CA GLU A 278 -29.68 57.64 -23.38
C GLU A 278 -31.05 58.31 -23.45
N ALA A 279 -31.94 58.04 -22.49
CA ALA A 279 -33.25 58.70 -22.40
C ALA A 279 -33.13 60.21 -22.22
N ALA A 280 -32.23 60.68 -21.35
CA ALA A 280 -31.96 62.10 -21.16
C ALA A 280 -31.39 62.75 -22.45
N SER A 281 -30.51 62.05 -23.17
CA SER A 281 -29.95 62.53 -24.44
C SER A 281 -31.03 62.67 -25.51
N LEU A 282 -31.98 61.73 -25.59
CA LEU A 282 -33.12 61.82 -26.51
C LEU A 282 -34.02 63.02 -26.16
N GLY A 283 -34.33 63.21 -24.87
CA GLY A 283 -35.12 64.37 -24.43
C GLY A 283 -34.43 65.72 -24.71
N LEU A 284 -33.10 65.79 -24.56
CA LEU A 284 -32.34 66.97 -24.97
C LEU A 284 -32.38 67.20 -26.49
N ALA A 285 -32.28 66.14 -27.30
CA ALA A 285 -32.39 66.26 -28.75
C ALA A 285 -33.77 66.78 -29.20
N GLU A 286 -34.85 66.29 -28.58
CA GLU A 286 -36.21 66.80 -28.81
C GLU A 286 -36.35 68.27 -28.37
N GLY A 287 -35.79 68.64 -27.21
CA GLY A 287 -35.78 70.01 -26.72
C GLY A 287 -35.03 70.97 -27.65
N VAL A 288 -33.89 70.55 -28.20
CA VAL A 288 -33.14 71.33 -29.20
C VAL A 288 -33.97 71.52 -30.47
N ALA A 289 -34.60 70.47 -30.98
CA ALA A 289 -35.46 70.56 -32.17
C ALA A 289 -36.65 71.52 -31.96
N ALA A 290 -37.26 71.51 -30.77
CA ALA A 290 -38.32 72.44 -30.41
C ALA A 290 -37.84 73.89 -30.35
N ALA A 291 -36.68 74.14 -29.71
CA ALA A 291 -36.09 75.47 -29.62
C ALA A 291 -35.68 76.02 -31.01
N GLU A 292 -35.15 75.17 -31.89
CA GLU A 292 -34.88 75.53 -33.28
C GLU A 292 -36.15 75.93 -34.03
N ALA A 293 -37.26 75.18 -33.84
CA ALA A 293 -38.54 75.52 -34.44
C ALA A 293 -39.08 76.87 -33.93
N GLU A 294 -39.03 77.13 -32.63
CA GLU A 294 -39.41 78.43 -32.05
C GLU A 294 -38.54 79.57 -32.58
N LEU A 295 -37.23 79.37 -32.67
CA LEU A 295 -36.31 80.35 -33.24
C LEU A 295 -36.71 80.72 -34.68
N THR A 296 -36.98 79.73 -35.53
CA THR A 296 -37.41 79.99 -36.93
C THR A 296 -38.77 80.72 -37.01
N ALA A 297 -39.65 80.51 -36.03
CA ALA A 297 -40.92 81.24 -35.96
C ALA A 297 -40.71 82.71 -35.58
N VAL A 298 -39.86 82.98 -34.58
CA VAL A 298 -39.48 84.33 -34.16
C VAL A 298 -38.74 85.08 -35.27
N GLU A 299 -37.83 84.42 -35.98
CA GLU A 299 -37.14 85.01 -37.14
C GLU A 299 -38.12 85.45 -38.23
N ARG A 300 -39.16 84.65 -38.52
CA ARG A 300 -40.23 85.01 -39.47
C ARG A 300 -41.03 86.21 -38.98
N GLU A 301 -41.43 86.24 -37.72
CA GLU A 301 -42.18 87.37 -37.14
C GLU A 301 -41.37 88.68 -37.17
N CYS A 302 -40.07 88.61 -36.91
CA CYS A 302 -39.15 89.75 -37.06
C CYS A 302 -39.08 90.23 -38.51
N ALA A 303 -38.94 89.33 -39.48
CA ALA A 303 -38.93 89.68 -40.90
C ALA A 303 -40.24 90.36 -41.34
N ASP A 304 -41.40 89.82 -40.91
CA ASP A 304 -42.71 90.40 -41.20
C ASP A 304 -42.86 91.80 -40.58
N SER A 305 -42.45 91.95 -39.33
CA SER A 305 -42.47 93.24 -38.61
C SER A 305 -41.56 94.28 -39.28
N GLN A 306 -40.37 93.87 -39.73
CA GLN A 306 -39.43 94.74 -40.43
C GLN A 306 -39.95 95.16 -41.81
N ALA A 307 -40.63 94.26 -42.53
CA ALA A 307 -41.31 94.57 -43.78
C ALA A 307 -42.46 95.58 -43.57
N ALA A 308 -43.27 95.40 -42.52
CA ALA A 308 -44.33 96.32 -42.17
C ALA A 308 -43.80 97.72 -41.80
N LEU A 309 -42.71 97.79 -41.00
CA LEU A 309 -42.04 99.05 -40.69
C LEU A 309 -41.52 99.75 -41.94
N SER A 310 -40.91 99.01 -42.86
CA SER A 310 -40.40 99.56 -44.12
C SER A 310 -41.54 100.13 -44.99
N ALA A 311 -42.67 99.44 -45.05
CA ALA A 311 -43.87 99.93 -45.75
C ALA A 311 -44.46 101.19 -45.10
N LEU A 312 -44.54 101.23 -43.77
CA LEU A 312 -44.98 102.42 -43.02
C LEU A 312 -44.04 103.62 -43.25
N GLN A 313 -42.72 103.39 -43.25
CA GLN A 313 -41.73 104.42 -43.54
C GLN A 313 -41.88 104.97 -44.97
N ALA A 314 -42.10 104.11 -45.96
CA ALA A 314 -42.37 104.52 -47.34
C ALA A 314 -43.65 105.37 -47.43
N SER A 315 -44.74 104.93 -46.80
CA SER A 315 -46.00 105.67 -46.76
C SER A 315 -45.86 107.04 -46.08
N LEU A 316 -45.10 107.12 -44.98
CA LEU A 316 -44.82 108.39 -44.29
C LEU A 316 -44.02 109.34 -45.19
N ALA A 317 -43.01 108.84 -45.91
CA ALA A 317 -42.21 109.63 -46.85
C ALA A 317 -43.06 110.18 -48.00
N ASP A 318 -43.99 109.39 -48.54
CA ASP A 318 -44.94 109.83 -49.58
C ASP A 318 -45.89 110.91 -49.05
N SER A 319 -46.43 110.75 -47.84
CA SER A 319 -47.28 111.75 -47.20
C SER A 319 -46.54 113.08 -46.98
N GLN A 320 -45.27 113.04 -46.58
CA GLN A 320 -44.43 114.24 -46.44
C GLN A 320 -44.14 114.93 -47.78
N ARG A 321 -44.08 114.20 -48.90
CA ARG A 321 -43.95 114.81 -50.25
C ARG A 321 -45.26 115.43 -50.75
N GLY A 322 -46.41 114.86 -50.39
CA GLY A 322 -47.73 115.35 -50.81
C GLY A 322 -48.26 116.57 -50.05
N GLY A 323 -47.65 116.95 -48.92
CA GLY A 323 -48.09 118.06 -48.06
C GLY A 323 -47.50 119.45 -48.36
N VAL A 324 -46.80 119.64 -49.49
CA VAL A 324 -46.17 120.92 -49.89
C VAL A 324 -46.80 121.48 -51.18
N SER A 325 -48.13 121.40 -51.32
CA SER A 325 -48.87 121.95 -52.46
C SER A 325 -49.94 122.93 -52.02
#